data_AF-A0A928C0U5-F1
#
_entry.id   AF-A0A928C0U5-F1
#
_cell.length_a   1.000
_cell.length_b   1.000
_cell.length_c   1.000
_cell.angle_alpha   90.00
_cell.angle_beta   90.00
_cell.angle_gamma   90.00
#
_symmetry.space_group_name_H-M   'P 1'
#
loop_
_entity.id
_entity.type
_entity.pdbx_description
1 polymer ?
#
loop_
_entity_poly.entity_id
_entity_poly.type
_entity_poly.pdbx_seq_one_letter_code
_entity_poly.pdbx_strand_id
1 'polypeptide(L)'
;MIEETEDNHYIILSQKINYEATDGCCTIKDIKKVIATFPEEYSTPFSMYIRGFNYDDIAQALKLSVGTVKSRIFYMRQKLQILLKDYR
;
A
#
# COMPACT_ATOMS: atom_id res chain seq x y z
N MET A 1 17.75 12.58 -14.65
CA MET A 1 17.51 12.03 -13.30
C MET A 1 16.01 12.06 -13.10
N ILE A 2 15.33 10.94 -13.30
CA ILE A 2 13.89 10.84 -13.05
C ILE A 2 13.71 9.50 -12.33
N GLU A 3 13.71 9.52 -11.00
CA GLU A 3 13.22 8.40 -10.19
C GLU A 3 11.68 8.42 -10.20
N GLU A 4 11.07 8.37 -11.40
CA GLU A 4 9.62 8.21 -11.57
C GLU A 4 9.38 6.86 -12.23
N THR A 5 9.36 5.76 -11.47
CA THR A 5 8.83 4.50 -12.03
C THR A 5 8.22 3.56 -11.02
N GLU A 6 8.60 3.59 -9.73
CA GLU A 6 8.01 2.67 -8.74
C GLU A 6 6.75 3.20 -8.07
N ASP A 7 6.64 4.51 -7.86
CA ASP A 7 5.53 5.14 -7.13
C ASP A 7 4.22 5.15 -7.93
N ASN A 8 4.32 5.45 -9.23
CA ASN A 8 3.19 5.47 -10.16
C ASN A 8 2.55 4.08 -10.35
N HIS A 9 3.32 3.01 -10.17
CA HIS A 9 2.84 1.65 -10.39
C HIS A 9 1.82 1.21 -9.32
N TYR A 10 1.85 1.81 -8.12
CA TYR A 10 0.93 1.47 -7.04
C TYR A 10 -0.36 2.30 -7.08
N ILE A 11 -0.31 3.57 -7.50
CA ILE A 11 -1.54 4.35 -7.79
C ILE A 11 -2.32 3.68 -8.92
N ILE A 12 -1.63 3.16 -9.94
CA ILE A 12 -2.26 2.37 -11.00
C ILE A 12 -2.82 1.05 -10.44
N LEU A 13 -2.13 0.40 -9.48
CA LEU A 13 -2.63 -0.82 -8.85
C LEU A 13 -3.89 -0.56 -8.02
N SER A 14 -3.92 0.49 -7.20
CA SER A 14 -5.10 0.85 -6.41
C SER A 14 -6.28 1.26 -7.28
N GLN A 15 -6.02 1.94 -8.41
CA GLN A 15 -7.04 2.26 -9.42
C GLN A 15 -7.52 1.01 -10.19
N LYS A 16 -6.63 0.08 -10.56
CA LYS A 16 -7.01 -1.20 -11.20
C LYS A 16 -7.83 -2.08 -10.27
N ILE A 17 -7.39 -2.25 -9.02
CA ILE A 17 -8.14 -2.98 -7.99
C ILE A 17 -9.54 -2.35 -7.78
N ASN A 18 -9.67 -1.03 -7.92
CA ASN A 18 -10.96 -0.35 -7.85
C ASN A 18 -11.88 -0.59 -9.07
N TYR A 19 -11.29 -0.90 -10.23
CA TYR A 19 -12.02 -1.10 -11.50
C TYR A 19 -12.40 -2.57 -11.76
N GLU A 20 -11.60 -3.53 -11.28
CA GLU A 20 -11.81 -4.98 -11.52
C GLU A 20 -12.83 -5.63 -10.56
N ALA A 21 -13.40 -4.87 -9.63
CA ALA A 21 -14.30 -5.36 -8.58
C ALA A 21 -15.72 -5.76 -9.07
N THR A 22 -15.95 -5.91 -10.38
CA THR A 22 -17.28 -6.25 -10.92
C THR A 22 -17.47 -7.72 -11.31
N ASP A 23 -16.44 -8.56 -11.37
CA ASP A 23 -16.65 -9.98 -11.70
C ASP A 23 -15.46 -10.86 -11.25
N GLY A 24 -15.55 -11.47 -10.06
CA GLY A 24 -14.93 -12.78 -9.83
C GLY A 24 -13.57 -12.96 -9.12
N CYS A 25 -12.76 -11.96 -8.78
CA CYS A 25 -11.45 -12.25 -8.14
C CYS A 25 -10.98 -11.15 -7.17
N CYS A 26 -10.78 -11.48 -5.88
CA CYS A 26 -10.32 -10.61 -4.79
C CYS A 26 -10.99 -9.23 -4.65
N THR A 27 -12.02 -9.14 -3.80
CA THR A 27 -12.67 -7.87 -3.48
C THR A 27 -11.69 -6.87 -2.86
N ILE A 28 -11.78 -5.58 -3.20
CA ILE A 28 -11.13 -4.45 -2.48
C ILE A 28 -11.36 -4.56 -0.95
N LYS A 29 -12.51 -5.13 -0.57
CA LYS A 29 -12.88 -5.39 0.82
C LYS A 29 -11.90 -6.34 1.51
N ASP A 30 -11.42 -7.37 0.82
CA ASP A 30 -10.46 -8.34 1.37
C ASP A 30 -9.09 -7.68 1.57
N ILE A 31 -8.60 -6.92 0.60
CA ILE A 31 -7.35 -6.17 0.73
C ILE A 31 -7.42 -5.17 1.90
N LYS A 32 -8.51 -4.40 2.01
CA LYS A 32 -8.71 -3.49 3.14
C LYS A 32 -8.79 -4.23 4.48
N LYS A 33 -9.43 -5.40 4.51
CA LYS A 33 -9.54 -6.23 5.72
C LYS A 33 -8.18 -6.77 6.14
N VAL A 34 -7.36 -7.19 5.18
CA VAL A 34 -5.99 -7.62 5.44
C VAL A 34 -5.14 -6.44 5.90
N ILE A 35 -5.22 -5.28 5.24
CA ILE A 35 -4.54 -4.06 5.70
C ILE A 35 -4.94 -3.74 7.15
N ALA A 36 -6.23 -3.88 7.49
CA ALA A 36 -6.75 -3.70 8.85
C ALA A 36 -6.33 -4.79 9.86
N THR A 37 -5.90 -5.97 9.40
CA THR A 37 -5.29 -6.98 10.30
C THR A 37 -3.86 -6.64 10.70
N PHE A 38 -3.18 -5.76 9.96
CA PHE A 38 -1.86 -5.28 10.36
C PHE A 38 -1.97 -4.20 11.44
N PRO A 39 -0.97 -4.08 12.33
CA PRO A 39 -0.92 -3.00 13.31
C PRO A 39 -1.00 -1.63 12.61
N GLU A 40 -1.66 -0.66 13.23
CA GLU A 40 -1.73 0.73 12.72
C GLU A 40 -0.34 1.31 12.43
N GLU A 41 0.67 0.84 13.15
CA GLU A 41 2.07 1.19 12.90
C GLU A 41 2.52 0.98 11.43
N TYR A 42 1.96 -0.02 10.75
CA TYR A 42 2.21 -0.35 9.34
C TYR A 42 1.05 0.05 8.44
N SER A 43 -0.18 -0.11 8.94
CA SER A 43 -1.40 0.16 8.20
C SER A 43 -1.57 1.66 7.90
N THR A 44 -1.25 2.52 8.87
CA THR A 44 -1.35 3.98 8.75
C THR A 44 -0.38 4.58 7.73
N PRO A 45 0.96 4.33 7.78
CA PRO A 45 1.87 4.86 6.76
C PRO A 45 1.53 4.32 5.36
N PHE A 46 1.11 3.06 5.27
CA PHE A 46 0.68 2.49 4.00
C PHE A 46 -0.60 3.15 3.48
N SER A 47 -1.60 3.39 4.33
CA SER A 47 -2.86 4.07 3.98
C SER A 47 -2.65 5.54 3.56
N MET A 48 -1.68 6.24 4.16
CA MET A 48 -1.28 7.57 3.69
C MET A 48 -0.59 7.47 2.33
N TYR A 49 0.30 6.50 2.15
CA TYR A 49 0.97 6.28 0.87
C TYR A 49 -0.01 5.98 -0.26
N ILE A 50 -1.00 5.10 -0.05
CA ILE A 50 -2.02 4.79 -1.07
C ILE A 50 -2.92 6.00 -1.40
N ARG A 51 -3.00 6.99 -0.50
CA ARG A 51 -3.72 8.25 -0.69
C ARG A 51 -2.91 9.29 -1.49
N GLY A 52 -1.66 8.99 -1.83
CA GLY A 52 -0.78 9.87 -2.60
C GLY A 52 0.08 10.81 -1.74
N PHE A 53 0.23 10.53 -0.44
CA PHE A 53 1.20 11.26 0.38
C PHE A 53 2.63 10.75 0.10
N ASN A 54 3.59 11.68 0.04
CA ASN A 54 4.99 11.33 -0.14
C ASN A 54 5.59 10.77 1.14
N TYR A 55 6.71 10.05 1.01
CA TYR A 55 7.41 9.46 2.17
C TYR A 55 7.80 10.49 3.25
N ASP A 56 8.20 11.69 2.83
CA ASP A 56 8.54 12.81 3.74
C ASP A 56 7.31 13.32 4.51
N ASP A 57 6.18 13.51 3.84
CA ASP A 57 4.93 13.94 4.48
C ASP A 57 4.46 12.92 5.52
N ILE A 58 4.55 11.63 5.18
CA ILE A 58 4.18 10.53 6.08
C ILE A 58 5.14 10.44 7.26
N ALA A 59 6.45 10.58 7.01
CA ALA A 59 7.48 10.59 8.04
C ALA A 59 7.26 11.74 9.03
N GLN A 60 6.92 12.93 8.53
CA GLN A 60 6.62 14.10 9.36
C GLN A 60 5.31 13.91 10.14
N ALA A 61 4.25 13.41 9.51
CA ALA A 61 2.96 13.19 10.15
C ALA A 61 3.04 12.15 11.29
N LEU A 62 3.82 11.08 11.09
CA LEU A 62 3.98 10.00 12.07
C LEU A 62 5.18 10.22 13.01
N LYS A 63 5.96 11.29 12.81
CA LYS A 63 7.23 11.57 13.53
C LYS A 63 8.22 10.39 13.45
N LEU A 64 8.33 9.79 12.27
CA LEU A 64 9.21 8.67 11.98
C LEU A 64 10.31 9.11 11.00
N SER A 65 11.36 8.31 10.88
CA SER A 65 12.33 8.52 9.80
C SER A 65 11.75 8.09 8.45
N VAL A 66 12.11 8.78 7.37
CA VAL A 66 11.75 8.40 6.00
C VAL A 66 12.17 6.95 5.69
N GLY A 67 13.32 6.51 6.21
CA GLY A 67 13.77 5.12 6.10
C GLY A 67 12.85 4.11 6.79
N THR A 68 12.34 4.46 7.98
CA THR A 68 11.34 3.66 8.71
C THR A 68 10.03 3.57 7.91
N VAL A 69 9.56 4.68 7.35
CA VAL A 69 8.34 4.72 6.54
C VAL A 69 8.49 3.87 5.26
N LYS A 70 9.61 4.01 4.54
CA LYS A 70 9.93 3.17 3.36
C LYS A 70 9.92 1.68 3.70
N SER A 71 10.59 1.29 4.79
CA SER A 71 10.64 -0.10 5.23
C SER A 71 9.25 -0.67 5.57
N ARG A 72 8.41 0.11 6.26
CA ARG A 72 7.04 -0.28 6.61
C ARG A 72 6.14 -0.44 5.37
N ILE A 73 6.22 0.50 4.43
CA ILE A 73 5.47 0.42 3.16
C ILE A 73 5.93 -0.78 2.34
N PHE A 74 7.23 -1.00 2.23
CA PHE A 74 7.78 -2.15 1.50
C PHE A 74 7.35 -3.49 2.11
N TYR A 75 7.38 -3.60 3.45
CA TYR A 75 6.91 -4.79 4.16
C TYR A 75 5.43 -5.08 3.88
N MET A 76 4.58 -4.05 3.93
CA MET A 76 3.15 -4.19 3.61
C MET A 76 2.92 -4.64 2.16
N ARG A 77 3.69 -4.10 1.20
CA ARG A 77 3.64 -4.53 -0.22
C ARG A 77 4.00 -6.00 -0.38
N GLN A 78 5.10 -6.44 0.24
CA GLN A 78 5.51 -7.85 0.21
C GLN A 78 4.42 -8.76 0.78
N LYS A 79 3.86 -8.41 1.93
CA LYS A 79 2.78 -9.17 2.55
C LYS A 79 1.54 -9.24 1.67
N LEU A 80 1.09 -8.10 1.15
CA LEU A 80 -0.05 -8.03 0.23
C LEU A 80 0.18 -8.89 -1.02
N GLN A 81 1.37 -8.83 -1.61
CA GLN A 81 1.71 -9.68 -2.76
C GLN A 81 1.64 -11.16 -2.42
N ILE A 82 2.13 -11.59 -1.26
CA ILE A 82 2.05 -13.00 -0.83
C ILE A 82 0.57 -13.42 -0.69
N LEU A 83 -0.24 -12.60 -0.03
CA LEU A 83 -1.66 -12.89 0.20
C LEU A 83 -2.48 -12.92 -1.08
N LEU A 84 -2.20 -12.00 -2.01
CA LEU A 84 -2.82 -11.98 -3.34
C LEU A 84 -2.36 -13.16 -4.21
N LYS A 85 -1.13 -13.65 -4.01
CA LYS A 85 -0.59 -14.79 -4.74
C LYS A 85 -1.16 -16.12 -4.24
N ASP A 86 -1.52 -16.20 -2.96
CA ASP A 86 -2.20 -17.35 -2.34
C ASP A 86 -3.67 -17.46 -2.78
N TYR A 87 -4.25 -16.35 -3.26
CA TYR A 87 -5.62 -16.27 -3.78
C TYR A 87 -5.76 -16.59 -5.27
N ARG A 88 -4.66 -16.97 -5.94
CA ARG A 88 -4.63 -17.25 -7.38
C ARG A 88 -4.65 -18.74 -7.68
#